data_AF-A0A7X8XGP1-F1
#
_entry.id   AF-A0A7X8XGP1-F1
#
_cell.length_a   1.000
_cell.length_b   1.000
_cell.length_c   1.000
_cell.angle_alpha   90.00
_cell.angle_beta   90.00
_cell.angle_gamma   90.00
#
_symmetry.space_group_name_H-M   'P 1'
#
loop_
_entity.id
_entity.type
_entity.pdbx_description
1 polymer ?
#
loop_
_entity_poly.entity_id
_entity_poly.type
_entity_poly.pdbx_seq_one_letter_code
_entity_poly.pdbx_strand_id
1 'polypeptide(L)'
;MKRLLPLLIILLILTSCTSFGDLVRSQVDGLPSWVNNPQVRADQYPFVGKGSAQVTYNARLDAYEHILEQISAFVGEDIREEYYRELTTTTRIADFNLSVTAEHLRTEKGLQQVYLLARADREALEGRRTTIYRQAIERQARIEALIVEADRSYRQNHDTLTIARYLEAATIASQGPVLEKKHDPAALIDRAVGYIKALQISFRSPDSQKVTATVQLRRRRRLISSRVLHAKVQASFTAYTSLGDPFVDTLDFNTATQG
;
A
#
# COMPACT_ATOMS: atom_id res chain seq x y z
N MET A 1 36.88 30.95 -46.30
CA MET A 1 36.98 30.41 -44.92
C MET A 1 36.81 31.44 -43.79
N LYS A 2 36.70 32.76 -44.05
CA LYS A 2 36.58 33.80 -42.99
C LYS A 2 35.14 34.10 -42.51
N ARG A 3 34.10 33.50 -43.11
CA ARG A 3 32.68 33.74 -42.75
C ARG A 3 32.03 32.64 -41.89
N LEU A 4 32.74 31.53 -41.62
CA LEU A 4 32.25 30.42 -40.80
C LEU A 4 32.55 30.60 -39.30
N LEU A 5 33.57 31.40 -38.97
CA LEU A 5 33.98 31.67 -37.59
C LEU A 5 32.90 32.42 -36.75
N PRO A 6 32.23 33.48 -37.26
CA PRO A 6 31.19 34.16 -36.47
C PRO A 6 29.95 33.29 -36.27
N LEU A 7 29.63 32.42 -37.25
CA LEU A 7 28.50 31.49 -37.15
C LEU A 7 28.74 30.40 -36.09
N LEU A 8 29.97 29.90 -36.00
CA LEU A 8 30.38 28.92 -34.99
C LEU A 8 30.36 29.51 -33.56
N ILE A 9 30.81 30.76 -33.40
CA ILE A 9 30.79 31.48 -32.11
C ILE A 9 29.35 31.74 -31.65
N ILE A 10 28.45 32.12 -32.56
CA ILE A 10 27.02 32.31 -32.25
C ILE A 10 26.36 30.98 -31.87
N LEU A 11 26.71 29.87 -32.55
CA LEU A 11 26.23 28.53 -32.19
C LEU A 11 26.69 28.10 -30.79
N LEU A 12 27.94 28.41 -30.43
CA LEU A 12 28.53 28.11 -29.11
C LEU A 12 27.87 28.91 -27.96
N ILE A 13 27.47 30.16 -28.22
CA ILE A 13 26.72 31.00 -27.26
C ILE A 13 25.30 30.47 -27.07
N LEU A 14 24.67 29.94 -28.13
CA LEU A 14 23.31 29.38 -28.05
C LEU A 14 23.26 28.02 -27.31
N THR A 15 24.35 27.24 -27.32
CA THR A 15 24.44 25.99 -26.55
C THR A 15 24.67 26.19 -25.04
N SER A 16 24.98 27.41 -24.59
CA SER A 16 25.15 27.75 -23.17
C SER A 16 23.91 28.39 -22.53
N CYS A 17 22.79 28.46 -23.26
CA CYS A 17 21.55 29.10 -22.82
C CYS A 17 20.68 28.29 -21.84
N THR A 18 21.04 27.06 -21.47
CA THR A 18 20.32 26.30 -20.43
C THR A 18 20.42 26.95 -19.04
N SER A 19 21.36 27.86 -18.83
CA SER A 19 21.53 28.59 -17.56
C SER A 19 20.72 29.90 -17.46
N PHE A 20 20.30 30.52 -18.57
CA PHE A 20 19.70 31.86 -18.53
C PHE A 20 18.20 31.84 -18.25
N GLY A 21 17.47 30.84 -18.76
CA GLY A 21 16.05 30.66 -18.47
C GLY A 21 15.74 30.43 -16.99
N ASP A 22 16.64 29.74 -16.29
CA ASP A 22 16.53 29.46 -14.85
C ASP A 22 16.81 30.70 -14.00
N LEU A 23 17.80 31.51 -14.41
CA LEU A 23 18.09 32.79 -13.76
C LEU A 23 16.90 33.75 -13.91
N VAL A 24 16.31 33.84 -15.10
CA VAL A 24 15.13 34.69 -15.35
C VAL A 24 13.92 34.23 -14.52
N ARG A 25 13.65 32.92 -14.39
CA ARG A 25 12.56 32.43 -13.53
C ARG A 25 12.80 32.69 -12.04
N SER A 26 14.03 32.49 -11.55
CA SER A 26 14.38 32.79 -10.15
C SER A 26 14.19 34.28 -9.80
N GLN A 27 14.45 35.17 -10.76
CA GLN A 27 14.30 36.61 -10.60
C GLN A 27 12.83 37.08 -10.70
N VAL A 28 12.00 36.41 -11.51
CA VAL A 28 10.56 36.71 -11.65
C VAL A 28 9.76 36.19 -10.45
N ASP A 29 10.11 35.01 -9.92
CA ASP A 29 9.38 34.39 -8.80
C ASP A 29 9.94 34.77 -7.42
N GLY A 30 11.13 35.37 -7.35
CA GLY A 30 11.80 35.72 -6.10
C GLY A 30 12.29 34.50 -5.29
N LEU A 31 12.36 33.32 -5.91
CA LEU A 31 12.76 32.07 -5.27
C LEU A 31 14.22 31.73 -5.60
N PRO A 32 14.97 31.10 -4.67
CA PRO A 32 16.30 30.60 -4.97
C PRO A 32 16.28 29.60 -6.13
N SER A 33 17.33 29.61 -6.94
CA SER A 33 17.45 28.73 -8.12
C SER A 33 17.28 27.24 -7.80
N TRP A 34 17.75 26.80 -6.62
CA TRP A 34 17.66 25.40 -6.19
C TRP A 34 16.23 24.92 -5.93
N VAL A 35 15.25 25.81 -5.76
CA VAL A 35 13.84 25.42 -5.55
C VAL A 35 13.26 24.77 -6.81
N ASN A 36 13.69 25.23 -7.98
CA ASN A 36 13.22 24.73 -9.27
C ASN A 36 14.24 23.80 -9.94
N ASN A 37 15.53 24.05 -9.73
CA ASN A 37 16.61 23.27 -10.32
C ASN A 37 17.71 22.99 -9.27
N PRO A 38 17.49 22.02 -8.37
CA PRO A 38 18.43 21.71 -7.30
C PRO A 38 19.73 21.11 -7.86
N GLN A 39 20.85 21.78 -7.62
CA GLN A 39 22.18 21.31 -8.00
C GLN A 39 22.79 20.47 -6.87
N VAL A 40 23.08 19.19 -7.16
CA VAL A 40 23.73 18.26 -6.22
C VAL A 40 24.87 17.50 -6.89
N ARG A 41 25.67 16.82 -6.07
CA ARG A 41 26.73 15.94 -6.56
C ARG A 41 26.13 14.69 -7.23
N ALA A 42 26.89 14.04 -8.10
CA ALA A 42 26.42 12.89 -8.90
C ALA A 42 26.07 11.64 -8.07
N ASP A 43 26.61 11.55 -6.85
CA ASP A 43 26.37 10.52 -5.83
C ASP A 43 25.18 10.85 -4.91
N GLN A 44 24.43 11.93 -5.19
CA GLN A 44 23.33 12.39 -4.36
C GLN A 44 22.03 12.56 -5.17
N TYR A 45 20.90 12.40 -4.49
CA TYR A 45 19.60 12.84 -4.98
C TYR A 45 19.12 14.09 -4.21
N PRO A 46 18.62 15.12 -4.92
CA PRO A 46 17.98 16.27 -4.28
C PRO A 46 16.49 16.02 -4.03
N PHE A 47 15.98 16.51 -2.90
CA PHE A 47 14.55 16.59 -2.61
C PHE A 47 14.20 18.01 -2.18
N VAL A 48 13.16 18.58 -2.78
CA VAL A 48 12.73 19.96 -2.48
C VAL A 48 11.38 19.91 -1.74
N GLY A 49 11.44 20.10 -0.43
CA GLY A 49 10.27 20.26 0.43
C GLY A 49 9.59 21.60 0.22
N LYS A 50 8.26 21.62 0.21
CA LYS A 50 7.46 22.83 0.08
C LYS A 50 6.32 22.75 1.09
N GLY A 51 6.15 23.78 1.90
CA GLY A 51 5.08 23.83 2.89
C GLY A 51 4.56 25.25 3.05
N SER A 52 3.29 25.37 3.42
CA SER A 52 2.59 26.66 3.45
C SER A 52 1.53 26.69 4.54
N ALA A 53 1.71 27.54 5.53
CA ALA A 53 0.79 27.67 6.65
C ALA A 53 0.73 29.12 7.17
N GLN A 54 -0.20 29.39 8.09
CA GLN A 54 -0.29 30.69 8.76
C GLN A 54 0.95 30.99 9.63
N VAL A 55 1.60 29.94 10.14
CA VAL A 55 2.76 30.02 11.02
C VAL A 55 3.92 29.29 10.38
N THR A 56 5.11 29.91 10.39
CA THR A 56 6.34 29.37 9.81
C THR A 56 6.68 27.97 10.31
N TYR A 57 6.44 27.69 11.60
CA TYR A 57 6.68 26.38 12.18
C TYR A 57 5.89 25.27 11.47
N ASN A 58 4.57 25.47 11.29
CA ASN A 58 3.71 24.51 10.60
C ASN A 58 4.10 24.38 9.12
N ALA A 59 4.39 25.50 8.45
CA ALA A 59 4.85 25.48 7.07
C ALA A 59 6.15 24.68 6.90
N ARG A 60 7.03 24.69 7.91
CA ARG A 60 8.25 23.86 7.91
C ARG A 60 7.93 22.38 8.11
N LEU A 61 6.99 22.03 8.98
CA LEU A 61 6.52 20.65 9.15
C LEU A 61 5.94 20.10 7.84
N ASP A 62 5.07 20.86 7.17
CA ASP A 62 4.52 20.51 5.86
C ASP A 62 5.64 20.28 4.82
N ALA A 63 6.70 21.10 4.85
CA ALA A 63 7.84 20.95 3.96
C ALA A 63 8.64 19.66 4.23
N TYR A 64 8.76 19.24 5.50
CA TYR A 64 9.36 17.95 5.86
C TYR A 64 8.50 16.77 5.39
N GLU A 65 7.18 16.83 5.59
CA GLU A 65 6.26 15.80 5.08
C GLU A 65 6.38 15.66 3.56
N HIS A 66 6.42 16.79 2.83
CA HIS A 66 6.60 16.78 1.38
C HIS A 66 7.93 16.16 0.93
N ILE A 67 9.02 16.28 1.71
CA ILE A 67 10.28 15.57 1.42
C ILE A 67 10.08 14.06 1.58
N LEU A 68 9.46 13.63 2.68
CA LEU A 68 9.22 12.21 2.95
C LEU A 68 8.29 11.58 1.91
N GLU A 69 7.30 12.32 1.40
CA GLU A 69 6.45 11.87 0.30
C GLU A 69 7.24 11.63 -0.98
N GLN A 70 8.15 12.54 -1.34
CA GLN A 70 9.01 12.36 -2.52
C GLN A 70 9.94 11.15 -2.37
N ILE A 71 10.52 10.95 -1.18
CA ILE A 71 11.38 9.79 -0.91
C ILE A 71 10.55 8.51 -0.96
N SER A 72 9.35 8.52 -0.36
CA SER A 72 8.42 7.39 -0.38
C SER A 72 8.08 6.97 -1.81
N ALA A 73 7.77 7.94 -2.67
CA ALA A 73 7.53 7.72 -4.09
C ALA A 73 8.77 7.18 -4.82
N PHE A 74 9.97 7.64 -4.46
CA PHE A 74 11.22 7.18 -5.05
C PHE A 74 11.54 5.72 -4.70
N VAL A 75 11.43 5.35 -3.42
CA VAL A 75 11.75 3.99 -2.95
C VAL A 75 10.63 2.99 -3.21
N GLY A 76 9.39 3.47 -3.33
CA GLY A 76 8.20 2.65 -3.58
C GLY A 76 7.51 2.13 -2.32
N GLU A 77 7.70 2.78 -1.17
CA GLU A 77 7.14 2.43 0.14
C GLU A 77 6.85 3.70 0.93
N ASP A 78 5.79 3.72 1.75
CA ASP A 78 5.53 4.85 2.65
C ASP A 78 6.48 4.81 3.85
N ILE A 79 7.35 5.81 3.94
CA ILE A 79 8.38 5.90 4.98
C ILE A 79 8.10 7.01 6.01
N ARG A 80 6.93 7.65 5.93
CA ARG A 80 6.61 8.82 6.75
C ARG A 80 6.59 8.50 8.24
N GLU A 81 5.89 7.43 8.63
CA GLU A 81 5.80 7.04 10.04
C GLU A 81 7.17 6.71 10.65
N GLU A 82 8.05 6.09 9.86
CA GLU A 82 9.39 5.67 10.27
C GLU A 82 10.30 6.89 10.52
N TYR A 83 10.34 7.86 9.60
CA TYR A 83 11.35 8.92 9.62
C TYR A 83 10.83 10.33 9.93
N TYR A 84 9.53 10.55 10.07
CA TYR A 84 8.97 11.90 10.33
C TYR A 84 9.57 12.54 11.58
N ARG A 85 9.61 11.79 12.68
CA ARG A 85 10.17 12.30 13.94
C ARG A 85 11.67 12.59 13.83
N GLU A 86 12.42 11.71 13.17
CA GLU A 86 13.86 11.88 13.00
C GLU A 86 14.17 13.14 12.17
N LEU A 87 13.50 13.27 11.02
CA LEU A 87 13.74 14.38 10.09
C LEU A 87 13.35 15.73 10.71
N THR A 88 12.21 15.81 11.38
CA THR A 88 11.74 17.06 12.02
C THR A 88 12.59 17.47 13.23
N THR A 89 13.17 16.51 13.96
CA THR A 89 13.96 16.78 15.16
C THR A 89 15.43 17.06 14.84
N THR A 90 16.00 16.31 13.89
CA THR A 90 17.44 16.32 13.62
C THR A 90 17.81 16.98 12.31
N THR A 91 16.84 17.28 11.44
CA THR A 91 17.03 17.74 10.05
C THR A 91 17.77 16.73 9.16
N ARG A 92 17.81 15.47 9.59
CA ARG A 92 18.56 14.38 8.96
C ARG A 92 17.76 13.07 8.99
N ILE A 93 18.14 12.15 8.11
CA ILE A 93 17.76 10.73 8.19
C ILE A 93 19.03 9.91 8.02
N ALA A 94 19.41 9.15 9.06
CA ALA A 94 20.65 8.39 9.08
C ALA A 94 20.71 7.34 7.97
N ASP A 95 19.63 6.59 7.78
CA ASP A 95 19.57 5.45 6.85
C ASP A 95 19.80 5.83 5.39
N PHE A 96 19.41 7.06 5.01
CA PHE A 96 19.62 7.59 3.66
C PHE A 96 20.82 8.54 3.57
N ASN A 97 21.58 8.68 4.65
CA ASN A 97 22.56 9.74 4.85
C ASN A 97 22.01 11.11 4.39
N LEU A 98 20.74 11.35 4.69
CA LEU A 98 20.00 12.51 4.22
C LEU A 98 20.21 13.67 5.18
N SER A 99 20.35 14.87 4.63
CA SER A 99 20.38 16.10 5.41
C SER A 99 19.71 17.26 4.68
N VAL A 100 19.01 18.10 5.45
CA VAL A 100 18.55 19.41 4.95
C VAL A 100 19.74 20.37 4.91
N THR A 101 19.99 20.93 3.74
CA THR A 101 21.19 21.74 3.44
C THR A 101 20.88 23.20 3.12
N ALA A 102 19.63 23.52 2.78
CA ALA A 102 19.18 24.89 2.58
C ALA A 102 17.72 25.06 3.00
N GLU A 103 17.39 26.25 3.47
CA GLU A 103 16.03 26.68 3.79
C GLU A 103 15.80 28.06 3.17
N HIS A 104 14.58 28.28 2.65
CA HIS A 104 14.15 29.58 2.20
C HIS A 104 12.72 29.86 2.68
N LEU A 105 12.51 31.08 3.16
CA LEU A 105 11.24 31.53 3.70
C LEU A 105 10.70 32.65 2.83
N ARG A 106 9.39 32.58 2.55
CA ARG A 106 8.66 33.61 1.83
C ARG A 106 7.33 33.85 2.51
N THR A 107 6.91 35.11 2.60
CA THR A 107 5.53 35.45 2.97
C THR A 107 4.76 35.83 1.72
N GLU A 108 3.64 35.16 1.46
CA GLU A 108 2.77 35.45 0.32
C GLU A 108 1.31 35.42 0.76
N LYS A 109 0.57 36.51 0.49
CA LYS A 109 -0.88 36.63 0.80
C LYS A 109 -1.23 36.27 2.25
N GLY A 110 -0.36 36.63 3.20
CA GLY A 110 -0.55 36.34 4.62
C GLY A 110 -0.18 34.92 5.06
N LEU A 111 0.28 34.06 4.15
CA LEU A 111 0.81 32.73 4.46
C LEU A 111 2.35 32.75 4.50
N GLN A 112 2.89 31.96 5.43
CA GLN A 112 4.31 31.62 5.50
C GLN A 112 4.55 30.40 4.62
N GLN A 113 5.38 30.56 3.60
CA GLN A 113 5.87 29.49 2.74
C GLN A 113 7.30 29.14 3.14
N VAL A 114 7.57 27.85 3.31
CA VAL A 114 8.90 27.31 3.61
C VAL A 114 9.31 26.35 2.50
N TYR A 115 10.53 26.52 2.02
CA TYR A 115 11.18 25.65 1.07
C TYR A 115 12.41 25.03 1.72
N LEU A 116 12.56 23.71 1.60
CA LEU A 116 13.70 22.97 2.17
C LEU A 116 14.40 22.21 1.04
N LEU A 117 15.73 22.25 1.01
CA LEU A 117 16.55 21.40 0.15
C LEU A 117 17.18 20.28 0.97
N ALA A 118 16.70 19.06 0.80
CA ALA A 118 17.35 17.87 1.32
C ALA A 118 18.24 17.21 0.26
N ARG A 119 19.32 16.59 0.71
CA ARG A 119 20.22 15.78 -0.12
C ARG A 119 20.40 14.43 0.55
N ALA A 120 20.25 13.36 -0.22
CA ALA A 120 20.40 11.99 0.23
C ALA A 120 21.47 11.26 -0.57
N ASP A 121 22.07 10.24 0.03
CA ASP A 121 23.00 9.35 -0.65
C ASP A 121 22.27 8.47 -1.67
N ARG A 122 22.83 8.41 -2.88
CA ARG A 122 22.25 7.66 -4.00
C ARG A 122 22.27 6.16 -3.75
N GLU A 123 23.37 5.63 -3.25
CA GLU A 123 23.54 4.19 -3.05
C GLU A 123 22.58 3.68 -1.96
N ALA A 124 22.42 4.43 -0.88
CA ALA A 124 21.48 4.11 0.19
C ALA A 124 20.02 4.02 -0.31
N LEU A 125 19.56 5.01 -1.08
CA LEU A 125 18.20 5.04 -1.62
C LEU A 125 17.95 3.93 -2.65
N GLU A 126 18.89 3.71 -3.55
CA GLU A 126 18.84 2.64 -4.55
C GLU A 126 18.88 1.24 -3.90
N GLY A 127 19.65 1.10 -2.83
CA GLY A 127 19.72 -0.09 -2.00
C GLY A 127 18.38 -0.40 -1.33
N ARG A 128 17.71 0.60 -0.76
CA ARG A 128 16.36 0.44 -0.18
C ARG A 128 15.36 0.03 -1.25
N ARG A 129 15.34 0.69 -2.41
CA ARG A 129 14.46 0.32 -3.53
C ARG A 129 14.66 -1.12 -3.98
N THR A 130 15.93 -1.55 -4.11
CA THR A 130 16.26 -2.93 -4.49
C THR A 130 15.76 -3.93 -3.45
N THR A 131 15.87 -3.58 -2.16
CA THR A 131 15.39 -4.42 -1.06
C THR A 131 13.87 -4.55 -1.09
N ILE A 132 13.15 -3.45 -1.24
CA ILE A 132 11.67 -3.44 -1.38
C ILE A 132 11.25 -4.29 -2.57
N TYR A 133 11.94 -4.14 -3.71
CA TYR A 133 11.63 -4.92 -4.91
C TYR A 133 11.82 -6.43 -4.69
N ARG A 134 12.91 -6.85 -4.03
CA ARG A 134 13.12 -8.26 -3.67
C ARG A 134 12.03 -8.78 -2.74
N GLN A 135 11.67 -8.01 -1.70
CA GLN A 135 10.58 -8.36 -0.79
C GLN A 135 9.23 -8.48 -1.53
N ALA A 136 8.99 -7.64 -2.53
CA ALA A 136 7.79 -7.73 -3.37
C ALA A 136 7.75 -9.03 -4.19
N ILE A 137 8.89 -9.47 -4.75
CA ILE A 137 8.99 -10.78 -5.44
C ILE A 137 8.70 -11.94 -4.48
N GLU A 138 9.31 -11.93 -3.29
CA GLU A 138 9.09 -12.99 -2.29
C GLU A 138 7.63 -13.02 -1.79
N ARG A 139 7.05 -11.84 -1.56
CA ARG A 139 5.63 -11.69 -1.20
C ARG A 139 4.72 -12.25 -2.29
N GLN A 140 4.99 -11.92 -3.55
CA GLN A 140 4.27 -12.42 -4.72
C GLN A 140 4.28 -13.95 -4.79
N ALA A 141 5.45 -14.58 -4.63
CA ALA A 141 5.58 -16.04 -4.65
C ALA A 141 4.75 -16.71 -3.53
N ARG A 142 4.73 -16.12 -2.33
CA ARG A 142 3.90 -16.61 -1.21
C ARG A 142 2.41 -16.51 -1.49
N ILE A 143 1.97 -15.39 -2.07
CA ILE A 143 0.56 -15.17 -2.47
C ILE A 143 0.15 -16.20 -3.52
N GLU A 144 0.97 -16.40 -4.55
CA GLU A 144 0.70 -17.39 -5.61
C GLU A 144 0.58 -18.81 -5.06
N ALA A 145 1.45 -19.20 -4.14
CA ALA A 145 1.37 -20.51 -3.49
C ALA A 145 0.04 -20.71 -2.75
N LEU A 146 -0.43 -19.70 -2.01
CA LEU A 146 -1.73 -19.74 -1.33
C LEU A 146 -2.90 -19.81 -2.31
N ILE A 147 -2.84 -19.09 -3.43
CA ILE A 147 -3.89 -19.14 -4.46
C ILE A 147 -3.95 -20.53 -5.11
N VAL A 148 -2.80 -21.13 -5.42
CA VAL A 148 -2.74 -22.50 -5.96
C VAL A 148 -3.32 -23.51 -4.97
N GLU A 149 -3.04 -23.36 -3.67
CA GLU A 149 -3.62 -24.20 -2.62
C GLU A 149 -5.14 -23.98 -2.48
N ALA A 150 -5.60 -22.73 -2.59
CA ALA A 150 -7.02 -22.39 -2.57
C ALA A 150 -7.76 -23.06 -3.74
N ASP A 151 -7.22 -22.97 -4.95
CA ASP A 151 -7.81 -23.58 -6.14
C ASP A 151 -7.86 -25.11 -6.05
N ARG A 152 -6.82 -25.74 -5.47
CA ARG A 152 -6.82 -27.18 -5.18
C ARG A 152 -7.90 -27.54 -4.17
N SER A 153 -8.00 -26.78 -3.08
CA SER A 153 -9.00 -26.98 -2.01
C SER A 153 -10.42 -26.83 -2.55
N TYR A 154 -10.64 -25.86 -3.43
CA TYR A 154 -11.95 -25.63 -4.04
C TYR A 154 -12.40 -26.82 -4.91
N ARG A 155 -11.48 -27.42 -5.68
CA ARG A 155 -11.76 -28.63 -6.48
C ARG A 155 -12.08 -29.84 -5.60
N GLN A 156 -11.55 -29.88 -4.38
CA GLN A 156 -11.79 -30.94 -3.39
C GLN A 156 -13.03 -30.67 -2.52
N ASN A 157 -13.83 -29.63 -2.81
CA ASN A 157 -15.00 -29.21 -2.03
C ASN A 157 -14.71 -28.69 -0.62
N HIS A 158 -13.48 -28.22 -0.35
CA HIS A 158 -13.09 -27.58 0.90
C HIS A 158 -13.23 -26.05 0.79
N ASP A 159 -14.47 -25.57 0.67
CA ASP A 159 -14.75 -24.13 0.44
C ASP A 159 -14.28 -23.24 1.60
N THR A 160 -14.40 -23.70 2.85
CA THR A 160 -13.93 -22.96 4.03
C THR A 160 -12.42 -22.74 4.00
N LEU A 161 -11.65 -23.78 3.63
CA LEU A 161 -10.20 -23.67 3.46
C LEU A 161 -9.85 -22.77 2.26
N THR A 162 -10.60 -22.87 1.16
CA THR A 162 -10.44 -21.98 -0.01
C THR A 162 -10.56 -20.51 0.40
N ILE A 163 -11.64 -20.16 1.13
CA ILE A 163 -11.89 -18.81 1.64
C ILE A 163 -10.74 -18.37 2.55
N ALA A 164 -10.34 -19.23 3.49
CA ALA A 164 -9.26 -18.93 4.43
C ALA A 164 -7.93 -18.62 3.71
N ARG A 165 -7.56 -19.38 2.67
CA ARG A 165 -6.34 -19.15 1.90
C ARG A 165 -6.35 -17.83 1.13
N TYR A 166 -7.49 -17.44 0.56
CA TYR A 166 -7.61 -16.11 -0.07
C TYR A 166 -7.51 -14.97 0.94
N LEU A 167 -8.06 -15.13 2.15
CA LEU A 167 -7.94 -14.15 3.23
C LEU A 167 -6.50 -14.08 3.76
N GLU A 168 -5.82 -15.21 3.92
CA GLU A 168 -4.41 -15.27 4.31
C GLU A 168 -3.52 -14.59 3.26
N ALA A 169 -3.78 -14.83 1.97
CA ALA A 169 -3.11 -14.14 0.88
C ALA A 169 -3.33 -12.62 0.95
N ALA A 170 -4.55 -12.16 1.27
CA ALA A 170 -4.85 -10.75 1.44
C ALA A 170 -4.06 -10.11 2.61
N THR A 171 -3.90 -10.84 3.72
CA THR A 171 -3.07 -10.41 4.86
C THR A 171 -1.60 -10.29 4.47
N ILE A 172 -1.07 -11.21 3.66
CA ILE A 172 0.31 -11.10 3.15
C ILE A 172 0.44 -9.91 2.19
N ALA A 173 -0.55 -9.71 1.32
CA ALA A 173 -0.59 -8.61 0.38
C ALA A 173 -0.65 -7.24 1.07
N SER A 174 -1.27 -7.12 2.25
CA SER A 174 -1.34 -5.85 2.99
C SER A 174 -0.03 -5.45 3.68
N GLN A 175 0.99 -6.32 3.69
CA GLN A 175 2.29 -6.06 4.34
C GLN A 175 3.27 -5.25 3.47
N GLY A 176 2.85 -4.75 2.30
CA GLY A 176 3.71 -3.95 1.44
C GLY A 176 3.36 -4.09 -0.04
N PRO A 177 4.21 -3.61 -0.95
CA PRO A 177 3.90 -3.57 -2.36
C PRO A 177 3.74 -4.97 -2.97
N VAL A 178 2.78 -5.10 -3.87
CA VAL A 178 2.52 -6.28 -4.69
C VAL A 178 2.77 -5.95 -6.16
N LEU A 179 3.24 -6.94 -6.93
CA LEU A 179 3.64 -6.74 -8.32
C LEU A 179 2.47 -6.86 -9.29
N GLU A 180 1.43 -7.59 -8.92
CA GLU A 180 0.28 -7.85 -9.78
C GLU A 180 -1.02 -7.36 -9.14
N LYS A 181 -1.78 -6.54 -9.88
CA LYS A 181 -3.04 -5.95 -9.41
C LYS A 181 -4.09 -6.97 -8.92
N LYS A 182 -4.11 -8.17 -9.51
CA LYS A 182 -5.01 -9.25 -9.08
C LYS A 182 -4.67 -9.80 -7.68
N HIS A 183 -3.48 -9.49 -7.17
CA HIS A 183 -3.00 -9.85 -5.84
C HIS A 183 -3.09 -8.68 -4.86
N ASP A 184 -3.68 -7.56 -5.26
CA ASP A 184 -4.04 -6.49 -4.34
C ASP A 184 -4.95 -7.04 -3.23
N PRO A 185 -4.82 -6.55 -1.97
CA PRO A 185 -5.64 -7.03 -0.86
C PRO A 185 -7.14 -6.99 -1.16
N ALA A 186 -7.62 -5.90 -1.78
CA ALA A 186 -9.03 -5.75 -2.14
C ALA A 186 -9.50 -6.82 -3.14
N ALA A 187 -8.69 -7.12 -4.16
CA ALA A 187 -9.01 -8.13 -5.16
C ALA A 187 -9.09 -9.53 -4.54
N LEU A 188 -8.17 -9.86 -3.62
CA LEU A 188 -8.16 -11.14 -2.91
C LEU A 188 -9.35 -11.28 -1.94
N ILE A 189 -9.71 -10.20 -1.23
CA ILE A 189 -10.91 -10.15 -0.39
C ILE A 189 -12.18 -10.33 -1.24
N ASP A 190 -12.28 -9.66 -2.38
CA ASP A 190 -13.42 -9.80 -3.29
C ASP A 190 -13.59 -11.25 -3.77
N ARG A 191 -12.47 -11.96 -4.03
CA ARG A 191 -12.50 -13.40 -4.34
C ARG A 191 -13.06 -14.22 -3.18
N ALA A 192 -12.55 -14.01 -1.95
CA ALA A 192 -13.05 -14.68 -0.76
C ALA A 192 -14.56 -14.43 -0.54
N VAL A 193 -15.00 -13.17 -0.66
CA VAL A 193 -16.41 -12.78 -0.58
C VAL A 193 -17.24 -13.46 -1.67
N GLY A 194 -16.71 -13.61 -2.88
CA GLY A 194 -17.34 -14.35 -3.97
C GLY A 194 -17.63 -15.81 -3.60
N TYR A 195 -16.67 -16.50 -2.99
CA TYR A 195 -16.87 -17.86 -2.49
C TYR A 195 -17.89 -17.92 -1.35
N ILE A 196 -17.84 -16.98 -0.39
CA ILE A 196 -18.81 -16.89 0.71
C ILE A 196 -20.24 -16.68 0.18
N LYS A 197 -20.44 -15.74 -0.76
CA LYS A 197 -21.75 -15.48 -1.38
C LYS A 197 -22.28 -16.65 -2.19
N ALA A 198 -21.38 -17.51 -2.67
CA ALA A 198 -21.75 -18.74 -3.34
C ALA A 198 -22.15 -19.85 -2.36
N LEU A 199 -22.00 -19.68 -1.04
CA LEU A 199 -22.46 -20.66 -0.06
C LEU A 199 -23.95 -20.46 0.27
N GLN A 200 -24.66 -21.56 0.46
CA GLN A 200 -26.05 -21.59 0.88
C GLN A 200 -26.20 -22.58 2.03
N ILE A 201 -26.71 -22.07 3.15
CA ILE A 201 -27.14 -22.86 4.31
C ILE A 201 -28.65 -23.06 4.21
N SER A 202 -29.12 -24.28 4.43
CA SER A 202 -30.54 -24.62 4.45
C SER A 202 -30.85 -25.66 5.52
N PHE A 203 -32.05 -25.60 6.07
CA PHE A 203 -32.57 -26.60 7.00
C PHE A 203 -33.49 -27.56 6.25
N ARG A 204 -33.33 -28.87 6.47
CA ARG A 204 -34.24 -29.91 5.94
C ARG A 204 -34.93 -30.67 7.05
N SER A 205 -36.21 -30.99 6.76
CA SER A 205 -37.16 -31.84 7.50
C SER A 205 -37.45 -31.43 8.94
N PRO A 206 -38.53 -30.67 9.18
CA PRO A 206 -39.19 -30.66 10.47
C PRO A 206 -39.99 -31.97 10.62
N ASP A 207 -39.37 -32.99 11.23
CA ASP A 207 -40.14 -34.11 11.77
C ASP A 207 -40.57 -33.69 13.19
N SER A 208 -41.84 -33.35 13.38
CA SER A 208 -42.35 -32.87 14.68
C SER A 208 -42.29 -33.91 15.79
N GLN A 209 -41.99 -35.17 15.46
CA GLN A 209 -41.81 -36.26 16.44
C GLN A 209 -40.35 -36.51 16.78
N LYS A 210 -39.41 -35.96 16.01
CA LYS A 210 -37.97 -36.08 16.28
C LYS A 210 -37.42 -34.69 16.54
N VAL A 211 -36.86 -34.45 17.73
CA VAL A 211 -36.16 -33.20 18.07
C VAL A 211 -34.81 -33.13 17.35
N THR A 212 -34.84 -33.24 16.03
CA THR A 212 -33.67 -33.32 15.14
C THR A 212 -33.86 -32.38 13.96
N ALA A 213 -32.85 -31.57 13.66
CA ALA A 213 -32.81 -30.73 12.49
C ALA A 213 -31.60 -31.13 11.63
N THR A 214 -31.77 -31.23 10.32
CA THR A 214 -30.65 -31.45 9.39
C THR A 214 -30.23 -30.13 8.74
N VAL A 215 -28.99 -29.71 8.97
CA VAL A 215 -28.40 -28.53 8.31
C VAL A 215 -27.62 -28.97 7.08
N GLN A 216 -27.85 -28.31 5.95
CA GLN A 216 -27.13 -28.54 4.70
C GLN A 216 -26.40 -27.27 4.26
N LEU A 217 -25.10 -27.41 4.00
CA LEU A 217 -24.25 -26.39 3.39
C LEU A 217 -23.88 -26.82 1.96
N ARG A 218 -24.21 -25.97 0.98
CA ARG A 218 -23.99 -26.24 -0.45
C ARG A 218 -23.55 -25.01 -1.21
N ARG A 219 -22.99 -25.21 -2.40
CA ARG A 219 -22.73 -24.14 -3.37
C ARG A 219 -24.00 -23.77 -4.13
N ARG A 220 -24.27 -22.47 -4.25
CA ARG A 220 -25.33 -21.84 -5.02
C ARG A 220 -24.89 -21.75 -6.49
N ARG A 221 -25.10 -22.82 -7.27
CA ARG A 221 -25.04 -22.79 -8.75
C ARG A 221 -26.25 -23.48 -9.36
N ARG A 222 -26.70 -22.97 -10.52
CA ARG A 222 -27.94 -23.38 -11.21
C ARG A 222 -27.92 -24.77 -11.85
N LEU A 223 -26.75 -25.38 -12.08
CA LEU A 223 -26.62 -26.65 -12.82
C LEU A 223 -26.24 -27.84 -11.94
N ILE A 224 -25.29 -27.68 -11.01
CA ILE A 224 -24.90 -28.73 -10.05
C ILE A 224 -24.54 -28.04 -8.73
N SER A 225 -25.34 -28.26 -7.68
CA SER A 225 -25.01 -27.77 -6.33
C SER A 225 -24.04 -28.75 -5.65
N SER A 226 -22.74 -28.47 -5.71
CA SER A 226 -21.76 -29.27 -4.97
C SER A 226 -21.92 -29.11 -3.46
N ARG A 227 -21.72 -30.20 -2.73
CA ARG A 227 -21.67 -30.19 -1.26
C ARG A 227 -20.37 -29.52 -0.81
N VAL A 228 -20.39 -28.92 0.37
CA VAL A 228 -19.20 -28.39 1.03
C VAL A 228 -18.77 -29.38 2.12
N LEU A 229 -17.52 -29.84 2.07
CA LEU A 229 -16.98 -30.86 2.97
C LEU A 229 -16.16 -30.20 4.08
N HIS A 230 -16.08 -30.86 5.23
CA HIS A 230 -15.25 -30.47 6.39
C HIS A 230 -15.47 -29.04 6.92
N ALA A 231 -16.61 -28.41 6.63
CA ALA A 231 -16.93 -27.10 7.15
C ALA A 231 -17.43 -27.20 8.58
N LYS A 232 -16.84 -26.43 9.50
CA LYS A 232 -17.34 -26.29 10.86
C LYS A 232 -18.69 -25.57 10.83
N VAL A 233 -19.69 -26.15 11.49
CA VAL A 233 -21.04 -25.60 11.65
C VAL A 233 -21.33 -25.54 13.14
N GLN A 234 -21.54 -24.33 13.66
CA GLN A 234 -22.00 -24.13 15.02
C GLN A 234 -23.51 -23.89 14.98
N ALA A 235 -24.26 -24.69 15.73
CA ALA A 235 -25.69 -24.52 15.93
C ALA A 235 -25.94 -24.01 17.35
N SER A 236 -26.63 -22.88 17.46
CA SER A 236 -27.03 -22.30 18.73
C SER A 236 -28.55 -22.35 18.85
N PHE A 237 -29.05 -22.76 20.02
CA PHE A 237 -30.49 -22.83 20.28
C PHE A 237 -30.80 -22.36 21.70
N THR A 238 -32.00 -21.83 21.87
CA THR A 238 -32.51 -21.46 23.20
C THR A 238 -33.07 -22.71 23.87
N ALA A 239 -32.58 -23.01 25.06
CA ALA A 239 -33.06 -24.09 25.92
C ALA A 239 -33.57 -23.51 27.25
N TYR A 240 -34.20 -24.35 28.07
CA TYR A 240 -34.73 -23.97 29.37
C TYR A 240 -34.13 -24.83 30.47
N THR A 241 -33.75 -24.23 31.59
CA THR A 241 -33.31 -24.96 32.79
C THR A 241 -34.48 -25.73 33.41
N SER A 242 -34.20 -26.59 34.40
CA SER A 242 -35.24 -27.29 35.17
C SER A 242 -36.19 -26.34 35.92
N LEU A 243 -35.78 -25.08 36.13
CA LEU A 243 -36.58 -24.03 36.75
C LEU A 243 -37.33 -23.16 35.72
N GLY A 244 -37.14 -23.40 34.42
CA GLY A 244 -37.77 -22.66 33.34
C GLY A 244 -37.02 -21.40 32.88
N ASP A 245 -35.80 -21.18 33.36
CA ASP A 245 -34.98 -20.04 32.92
C ASP A 245 -34.39 -20.32 31.54
N PRO A 246 -34.48 -19.38 30.57
CA PRO A 246 -33.91 -19.56 29.25
C PRO A 246 -32.38 -19.44 29.28
N PHE A 247 -31.69 -20.29 28.53
CA PHE A 247 -30.25 -20.18 28.27
C PHE A 247 -29.93 -20.51 26.81
N VAL A 248 -28.76 -20.06 26.32
CA VAL A 248 -28.27 -20.41 24.99
C VAL A 248 -27.35 -21.60 25.12
N ASP A 249 -27.70 -22.69 24.43
CA ASP A 249 -26.83 -23.85 24.29
C ASP A 249 -26.25 -23.89 22.87
N THR A 250 -25.08 -24.52 22.73
CA THR A 250 -24.34 -24.56 21.47
C THR A 250 -23.79 -25.95 21.19
N LEU A 251 -23.96 -26.40 19.94
CA LEU A 251 -23.38 -27.64 19.44
C LEU A 251 -22.51 -27.37 18.22
N ASP A 252 -21.32 -27.96 18.21
CA ASP A 252 -20.36 -27.88 17.11
C ASP A 252 -20.41 -29.16 16.26
N PHE A 253 -20.52 -28.98 14.95
CA PHE A 253 -20.55 -30.06 13.95
C PHE A 253 -19.56 -29.77 12.83
N ASN A 254 -19.21 -30.80 12.06
CA ASN A 254 -18.54 -30.66 10.77
C ASN A 254 -19.45 -31.22 9.67
N THR A 255 -19.47 -30.58 8.50
CA THR A 255 -20.13 -31.17 7.33
C THR A 255 -19.42 -32.48 6.93
N ALA A 256 -20.16 -33.35 6.23
CA ALA A 256 -19.74 -34.72 5.95
C ALA A 256 -18.32 -34.82 5.35
N THR A 257 -17.63 -35.92 5.70
CA THR A 257 -16.28 -36.26 5.22
C THR A 257 -16.30 -36.93 3.85
N GLN A 258 -17.46 -37.46 3.41
CA GLN A 258 -17.66 -38.05 2.10
C GLN A 258 -19.01 -37.62 1.52
N GLY A 259 -19.06 -37.51 0.19
CA GLY A 259 -20.21 -37.04 -0.58
C GLY A 259 -21.30 -38.09 -0.71
#